data_AF-A0AA90Q300-F1
#
_entry.id   AF-A0AA90Q300-F1
#
_cell.length_a   1.000
_cell.length_b   1.000
_cell.length_c   1.000
_cell.angle_alpha   90.00
_cell.angle_beta   90.00
_cell.angle_gamma   90.00
#
_symmetry.space_group_name_H-M   'P 1'
#
loop_
_entity.id
_entity.type
_entity.pdbx_description
1 polymer ?
#
loop_
_entity_poly.entity_id
_entity_poly.type
_entity_poly.pdbx_seq_one_letter_code
_entity_poly.pdbx_strand_id
1 'polypeptide(L)'
;MKLLLPISATYTHAAEGGGFVKSSPAQPIPDLQFRFTPAHLDDHGHTLSSAAYTMLGHGYALHVCDLRPKSRGDITLASADPAAAPLINPNYLSHPGGLRRRAAPKSV
;
A
#
# COMPACT_ATOMS: atom_id res chain seq x y z
N MET A 1 15.65 -44.37 -0.12
CA MET A 1 14.39 -43.68 -0.47
C MET A 1 14.48 -42.26 0.09
N LYS A 2 14.84 -41.27 -0.73
CA LYS A 2 15.09 -39.89 -0.31
C LYS A 2 13.76 -39.14 -0.28
N LEU A 3 13.24 -38.86 0.92
CA LEU A 3 12.21 -37.84 1.11
C LEU A 3 12.93 -36.53 1.43
N LEU A 4 13.34 -35.82 0.38
CA LEU A 4 13.86 -34.47 0.50
C LEU A 4 12.63 -33.54 0.48
N LEU A 5 12.31 -32.91 1.60
CA LEU A 5 11.47 -31.72 1.63
C LEU A 5 12.34 -30.53 1.22
N PRO A 6 12.00 -29.79 0.16
CA PRO A 6 12.37 -28.38 0.07
C PRO A 6 11.04 -27.60 0.01
N ILE A 7 10.83 -26.49 0.69
CA ILE A 7 11.64 -25.28 0.71
C ILE A 7 11.24 -24.57 2.01
N SER A 8 12.23 -24.28 2.86
CA SER A 8 12.10 -23.31 3.94
C SER A 8 11.54 -22.03 3.33
N ALA A 9 10.42 -21.50 3.84
CA ALA A 9 9.86 -20.24 3.36
C ALA A 9 10.96 -19.17 3.36
N THR A 10 11.49 -18.87 2.17
CA THR A 10 12.55 -17.89 1.98
C THR A 10 12.03 -16.58 2.52
N TYR A 11 12.80 -15.96 3.41
CA TYR A 11 12.53 -14.63 3.95
C TYR A 11 12.67 -13.60 2.81
N THR A 12 11.70 -13.55 1.90
CA THR A 12 11.63 -12.54 0.86
C THR A 12 11.00 -11.31 1.49
N HIS A 13 11.76 -10.22 1.55
CA HIS A 13 11.15 -8.91 1.77
C HIS A 13 10.25 -8.64 0.57
N ALA A 14 8.93 -8.64 0.76
CA ALA A 14 7.97 -8.33 -0.31
C ALA A 14 8.28 -6.99 -1.01
N ALA A 15 8.94 -6.05 -0.31
CA ALA A 15 9.53 -4.86 -0.92
C ALA A 15 11.01 -5.14 -1.27
N GLU A 16 11.27 -5.60 -2.50
CA GLU A 16 12.63 -5.93 -2.94
C GLU A 16 13.45 -4.71 -3.34
N GLY A 17 12.78 -3.60 -3.67
CA GLY A 17 13.43 -2.35 -4.05
C GLY A 17 12.52 -1.15 -3.85
N GLY A 18 13.13 0.02 -3.71
CA GLY A 18 12.38 1.26 -3.54
C GLY A 18 13.29 2.47 -3.44
N GLY A 19 12.68 3.65 -3.46
CA GLY A 19 13.41 4.91 -3.42
C GLY A 19 12.52 6.08 -3.04
N PHE A 20 13.15 7.15 -2.60
CA PHE A 20 12.48 8.40 -2.25
C PHE A 20 12.77 9.45 -3.31
N VAL A 21 11.74 10.11 -3.83
CA VAL A 21 11.89 11.19 -4.80
C VAL A 21 11.11 12.42 -4.39
N LYS A 22 11.52 13.57 -4.91
CA LYS A 22 10.74 14.80 -4.86
C LYS A 22 9.73 14.84 -6.01
N SER A 23 8.47 15.14 -5.71
CA SER A 23 7.42 15.37 -6.71
C SER A 23 7.68 16.63 -7.56
N SER A 24 8.49 17.56 -7.06
CA SER A 24 8.89 18.80 -7.74
C SER A 24 10.24 19.30 -7.20
N PRO A 25 11.05 20.02 -8.00
CA PRO A 25 12.28 20.66 -7.51
C PRO A 25 12.06 21.56 -6.30
N ALA A 26 10.89 22.20 -6.21
CA ALA A 26 10.49 23.10 -5.14
C ALA A 26 10.23 22.41 -3.79
N GLN A 27 10.14 21.08 -3.76
CA GLN A 27 10.01 20.37 -2.48
C GLN A 27 11.35 20.44 -1.70
N PRO A 28 11.32 20.73 -0.40
CA PRO A 28 12.54 20.81 0.40
C PRO A 28 13.17 19.43 0.62
N ILE A 29 12.35 18.36 0.65
CA ILE A 29 12.76 16.98 0.90
C ILE A 29 11.87 16.00 0.08
N PRO A 30 12.33 14.75 -0.17
CA PRO A 30 11.55 13.74 -0.90
C PRO A 30 10.20 13.46 -0.26
N ASP A 31 9.12 13.60 -1.03
CA ASP A 31 7.72 13.46 -0.62
C ASP A 31 6.98 12.31 -1.28
N LEU A 32 7.65 11.56 -2.17
CA LEU A 32 7.13 10.34 -2.77
C LEU A 32 8.04 9.16 -2.42
N GLN A 33 7.44 8.02 -2.09
CA GLN A 33 8.14 6.73 -1.97
C GLN A 33 7.68 5.78 -3.06
N PHE A 34 8.63 5.22 -3.79
CA PHE A 34 8.41 4.08 -4.67
C PHE A 34 8.72 2.79 -3.94
N ARG A 35 7.87 1.79 -4.13
CA ARG A 35 8.09 0.42 -3.68
C ARG A 35 7.85 -0.54 -4.82
N PHE A 36 8.86 -1.32 -5.15
CA PHE A 36 8.77 -2.43 -6.08
C PHE A 36 8.57 -3.73 -5.29
N THR A 37 7.65 -4.54 -5.78
CA THR A 37 7.33 -5.87 -5.26
C THR A 37 7.26 -6.83 -6.45
N PRO A 38 8.05 -7.92 -6.50
CA PRO A 38 7.99 -8.92 -7.58
C PRO A 38 6.81 -9.89 -7.39
N ALA A 39 5.67 -9.38 -6.95
CA ALA A 39 4.47 -10.15 -6.78
C ALA A 39 3.30 -9.37 -7.34
N HIS A 40 2.31 -10.11 -7.83
CA HIS A 40 1.05 -9.53 -8.23
C HIS A 40 0.31 -9.07 -6.96
N LEU A 41 0.12 -7.77 -6.77
CA LEU A 41 -0.64 -7.22 -5.64
C LEU A 41 -1.99 -6.74 -6.14
N ASP A 42 -3.04 -7.44 -5.72
CA ASP A 42 -4.43 -7.03 -5.92
C ASP A 42 -5.06 -6.68 -4.57
N ASP A 43 -5.89 -5.65 -4.57
CA ASP A 43 -6.72 -5.15 -3.46
C ASP A 43 -6.07 -5.20 -2.05
N HIS A 44 -4.76 -4.98 -1.97
CA HIS A 44 -4.01 -5.02 -0.70
C HIS A 44 -4.19 -6.34 0.08
N GLY A 45 -4.50 -7.44 -0.61
CA GLY A 45 -4.73 -8.74 0.01
C GLY A 45 -6.10 -8.88 0.68
N HIS A 46 -7.04 -7.95 0.47
CA HIS A 46 -8.35 -7.97 1.13
C HIS A 46 -9.29 -9.07 0.61
N THR A 47 -8.98 -9.69 -0.53
CA THR A 47 -9.77 -10.80 -1.09
C THR A 47 -9.00 -12.12 -1.07
N LEU A 48 -9.66 -13.24 -0.79
CA LEU A 48 -9.04 -14.57 -0.86
C LEU A 48 -8.55 -14.91 -2.28
N SER A 49 -9.22 -14.38 -3.31
CA SER A 49 -8.78 -14.46 -4.70
C SER A 49 -7.45 -13.73 -4.91
N SER A 50 -7.25 -12.54 -4.33
CA SER A 50 -5.98 -11.81 -4.44
C SER A 50 -4.82 -12.61 -3.86
N ALA A 51 -5.00 -13.27 -2.70
CA ALA A 51 -3.94 -14.10 -2.10
C ALA A 51 -3.57 -15.30 -2.97
N ALA A 52 -4.55 -16.01 -3.55
CA ALA A 52 -4.28 -17.12 -4.47
C ALA A 52 -3.64 -16.62 -5.78
N TYR A 53 -4.06 -15.46 -6.28
CA TYR A 53 -3.55 -14.85 -7.51
C TYR A 53 -2.13 -14.29 -7.34
N THR A 54 -1.81 -13.71 -6.18
CA THR A 54 -0.46 -13.29 -5.78
C THR A 54 0.50 -14.48 -5.67
N MET A 55 0.03 -15.64 -5.20
CA MET A 55 0.85 -16.83 -4.97
C MET A 55 1.01 -17.73 -6.21
N LEU A 56 0.02 -17.74 -7.10
CA LEU A 56 0.00 -18.62 -8.29
C LEU A 56 0.20 -17.87 -9.61
N GLY A 57 0.09 -16.54 -9.61
CA GLY A 57 0.27 -15.69 -10.79
C GLY A 57 1.68 -15.14 -10.92
N HIS A 58 2.05 -14.74 -12.14
CA HIS A 58 3.28 -14.00 -12.41
C HIS A 58 2.94 -12.50 -12.53
N GLY A 59 3.66 -11.66 -11.80
CA GLY A 59 3.44 -10.21 -11.86
C GLY A 59 4.39 -9.44 -10.97
N TYR A 60 4.48 -8.15 -11.21
CA TYR A 60 5.21 -7.20 -10.38
C TYR A 60 4.32 -5.97 -10.12
N ALA A 61 4.50 -5.34 -8.97
CA ALA A 61 3.80 -4.13 -8.59
C ALA A 61 4.81 -3.02 -8.27
N LEU A 62 4.56 -1.83 -8.81
CA LEU A 62 5.24 -0.60 -8.44
C LEU A 62 4.23 0.33 -7.77
N HIS A 63 4.37 0.51 -6.45
CA HIS A 63 3.49 1.37 -5.68
C HIS A 63 4.15 2.72 -5.42
N VAL A 64 3.35 3.80 -5.48
CA VAL A 64 3.78 5.16 -5.16
C VAL A 64 2.98 5.66 -3.97
N CYS A 65 3.67 6.03 -2.89
CA CYS A 65 3.08 6.63 -1.70
C CYS A 65 3.39 8.12 -1.65
N ASP A 66 2.37 8.97 -1.45
CA ASP A 66 2.56 10.34 -0.99
C ASP A 66 2.87 10.32 0.52
N LEU A 67 4.06 10.76 0.88
CA LEU A 67 4.56 10.75 2.26
C LEU A 67 4.12 11.97 3.05
N ARG A 68 3.60 13.00 2.38
CA ARG A 68 3.18 14.26 3.02
C ARG A 68 1.79 14.67 2.54
N PRO A 69 0.77 13.81 2.74
CA PRO A 69 -0.59 14.16 2.39
C PRO A 69 -1.03 15.37 3.21
N LYS A 70 -1.70 16.32 2.55
CA LYS A 70 -2.28 17.50 3.20
C LYS A 70 -3.69 17.27 3.72
N SER A 71 -4.39 16.26 3.20
CA SER A 71 -5.70 15.85 3.71
C SER A 71 -5.62 15.46 5.18
N ARG A 72 -6.65 15.81 5.95
CA ARG A 72 -6.82 15.45 7.36
C ARG A 72 -8.21 14.88 7.55
N GLY A 73 -8.26 13.76 8.22
CA GLY A 73 -9.47 13.06 8.62
C GLY A 73 -9.64 13.08 10.14
N ASP A 74 -10.64 12.35 10.61
CA ASP A 74 -11.02 12.25 12.01
C ASP A 74 -11.34 10.80 12.40
N ILE A 75 -11.17 10.51 13.68
CA ILE A 75 -11.55 9.24 14.31
C ILE A 75 -12.32 9.57 15.56
N THR A 76 -13.53 9.04 15.69
CA THR A 76 -14.38 9.26 16.87
C THR A 76 -14.94 7.94 17.38
N LEU A 77 -15.28 7.90 18.67
CA LEU A 77 -16.01 6.77 19.23
C LEU A 77 -17.42 6.72 18.63
N ALA A 78 -17.87 5.52 18.25
CA ALA A 78 -19.25 5.32 17.81
C ALA A 78 -20.22 5.27 19.00
N SER A 79 -19.75 4.84 20.16
CA SER A 79 -20.54 4.71 21.39
C SER A 79 -19.61 4.64 22.63
N ALA A 80 -20.19 4.44 23.81
CA ALA A 80 -19.45 4.19 25.06
C ALA A 80 -18.98 2.73 25.21
N ASP A 81 -19.39 1.82 24.32
CA ASP A 81 -18.96 0.42 24.34
C ASP A 81 -17.53 0.30 23.79
N PRO A 82 -16.55 -0.16 24.59
CA PRO A 82 -15.17 -0.32 24.13
C PRO A 82 -14.99 -1.40 23.04
N ALA A 83 -15.98 -2.28 22.83
CA ALA A 83 -15.95 -3.27 21.76
C ALA A 83 -16.53 -2.77 20.42
N ALA A 84 -17.21 -1.61 20.42
CA ALA A 84 -17.77 -1.04 19.21
C ALA A 84 -16.66 -0.52 18.28
N ALA A 85 -16.82 -0.77 16.98
CA ALA A 85 -15.90 -0.24 15.98
C ALA A 85 -15.93 1.30 15.98
N PRO A 86 -14.77 1.98 15.94
CA PRO A 86 -14.74 3.44 15.88
C PRO A 86 -15.23 3.93 14.52
N LEU A 87 -15.72 5.17 14.49
CA LEU A 87 -15.99 5.87 13.24
C LEU A 87 -14.66 6.42 12.71
N ILE A 88 -14.30 6.03 11.49
CA ILE A 88 -13.07 6.46 10.84
C ILE A 88 -13.44 7.20 9.56
N ASN A 89 -13.11 8.48 9.51
CA ASN A 89 -13.26 9.30 8.31
C ASN A 89 -11.88 9.78 7.85
N PRO A 90 -11.21 9.08 6.92
CA PRO A 90 -9.88 9.47 6.46
C PRO A 90 -9.86 10.77 5.66
N ASN A 91 -11.02 11.17 5.11
CA ASN A 91 -11.19 12.37 4.30
C ASN A 91 -10.13 12.49 3.18
N TYR A 92 -9.87 11.38 2.48
CA TYR A 92 -8.86 11.30 1.43
C TYR A 92 -9.16 12.30 0.29
N LEU A 93 -8.10 12.89 -0.26
CA LEU A 93 -8.14 13.81 -1.41
C LEU A 93 -8.96 15.10 -1.18
N SER A 94 -9.41 15.37 0.04
CA SER A 94 -10.12 16.60 0.44
C SER A 94 -9.34 17.89 0.21
N HIS A 95 -8.01 17.85 0.29
CA HIS A 95 -7.18 19.01 0.02
C HIS A 95 -7.07 19.22 -1.51
N PRO A 96 -7.30 20.42 -2.07
CA PRO A 96 -7.29 20.65 -3.53
C PRO A 96 -6.02 20.18 -4.24
N GLY A 97 -4.87 20.31 -3.57
CA GLY A 97 -3.57 19.80 -4.06
C GLY A 97 -3.43 18.26 -4.08
N GLY A 98 -4.34 17.51 -3.47
CA GLY A 98 -4.33 16.05 -3.42
C GLY A 98 -4.68 15.43 -4.76
N LEU A 99 -5.61 16.03 -5.53
CA LEU A 99 -5.95 15.53 -6.87
C LEU A 99 -4.77 15.62 -7.85
N ARG A 100 -3.94 16.67 -7.73
CA ARG A 100 -2.75 16.87 -8.57
C ARG A 100 -1.62 15.88 -8.25
N ARG A 101 -1.62 15.28 -7.06
CA ARG A 101 -0.61 14.30 -6.61
C ARG A 101 -1.12 12.86 -6.67
N ARG A 102 -2.30 12.65 -7.24
CA ARG A 102 -2.87 11.32 -7.40
C ARG A 102 -1.91 10.48 -8.25
N ALA A 103 -1.27 9.49 -7.62
CA ALA A 103 -0.72 8.37 -8.35
C ALA A 103 -1.85 7.75 -9.19
N ALA A 104 -1.54 7.27 -10.39
CA ALA A 104 -2.50 6.70 -11.33
C ALA A 104 -3.53 5.79 -10.63
N PRO A 105 -4.79 5.72 -11.10
CA PRO A 105 -5.78 4.83 -10.51
C PRO A 105 -5.17 3.44 -10.36
N LYS A 106 -5.31 2.83 -9.17
CA LYS A 106 -4.97 1.42 -8.99
C LYS A 106 -5.74 0.67 -10.08
N SER A 107 -5.02 0.10 -11.04
CA SER A 107 -5.61 -0.81 -12.02
C SER A 107 -6.19 -1.97 -11.21
N VAL A 108 -7.50 -2.12 -11.32
CA VAL A 108 -8.24 -3.32 -10.93
C VAL A 108 -7.71 -4.51 -11.73
#